data_AF-V5HRR3-F1
#
_entry.id   AF-V5HRR3-F1
#
_cell.length_a   1.000
_cell.length_b   1.000
_cell.length_c   1.000
_cell.angle_alpha   90.00
_cell.angle_beta   90.00
_cell.angle_gamma   90.00
#
_symmetry.space_group_name_H-M   'P 1'
#
loop_
_entity.id
_entity.type
_entity.pdbx_description
1 polymer ?
#
loop_
_entity_poly.entity_id
_entity_poly.type
_entity_poly.pdbx_seq_one_letter_code
_entity_poly.pdbx_strand_id
1 'polypeptide(L)'
;TGEGPVPPRPEVDDIQIHDVELSWSKPMDKEHDIIEYQVIISGYNEQFLTPDTSANISNLQTWTEYTVNVSSCTAKRECGPPKTSNFKTDADAPSVPLDLNYTSVGKTWVALNWSHPDTLNGPLSGFNVSWTNSSFTSSALTTS
;
A
#
# COMPACT_ATOMS: atom_id res chain seq x y z
N THR A 1 -2.23 38.88 2.37
CA THR A 1 -3.06 37.72 1.97
C THR A 1 -2.57 37.22 0.63
N GLY A 2 -1.66 36.26 0.68
CA GLY A 2 -1.18 35.53 -0.49
C GLY A 2 -1.41 34.03 -0.29
N GLU A 3 -0.61 33.23 -0.98
CA GLU A 3 -0.56 31.77 -0.84
C GLU A 3 -0.44 31.32 0.61
N GLY A 4 -1.04 30.17 0.93
CA GLY A 4 -0.90 29.57 2.25
C GLY A 4 0.57 29.26 2.61
N PRO A 5 0.95 29.35 3.90
CA PRO A 5 2.25 28.89 4.37
C PRO A 5 2.43 27.38 4.16
N VAL A 6 3.68 26.93 3.98
CA VAL A 6 3.98 25.51 3.82
C VAL A 6 3.68 24.76 5.13
N PRO A 7 2.86 23.70 5.11
CA PRO A 7 2.63 22.89 6.30
C PRO A 7 3.88 22.11 6.71
N PRO A 8 3.99 21.72 7.99
CA PRO A 8 4.92 20.70 8.43
C PRO A 8 4.78 19.42 7.62
N ARG A 9 5.82 18.58 7.66
CA ARG A 9 5.83 17.31 6.92
C ARG A 9 4.68 16.42 7.44
N PRO A 10 3.83 15.87 6.55
CA PRO A 10 2.82 14.90 6.97
C PRO A 10 3.50 13.63 7.50
N GLU A 11 3.03 13.16 8.63
CA GLU A 11 3.43 11.93 9.29
C GLU A 11 2.60 10.77 8.73
N VAL A 12 3.24 9.60 8.65
CA VAL A 12 2.59 8.36 8.24
C VAL A 12 2.43 7.55 9.53
N ASP A 13 1.21 7.56 10.06
CA ASP A 13 0.93 7.07 11.41
C ASP A 13 0.79 5.55 11.43
N ASP A 14 0.03 5.02 10.47
CA ASP A 14 -0.19 3.59 10.30
C ASP A 14 -0.31 3.22 8.82
N ILE A 15 0.33 2.12 8.43
CA ILE A 15 0.33 1.62 7.05
C ILE A 15 -0.31 0.24 7.07
N GLN A 16 -1.32 0.05 6.24
CA GLN A 16 -2.00 -1.21 6.05
C GLN A 16 -1.86 -1.69 4.60
N ILE A 17 -2.44 -2.85 4.31
CA ILE A 17 -2.41 -3.50 3.01
C ILE A 17 -3.10 -2.64 1.93
N HIS A 18 -4.25 -2.03 2.26
CA HIS A 18 -5.08 -1.25 1.34
C HIS A 18 -5.37 0.16 1.82
N ASP A 19 -4.79 0.58 2.94
CA ASP A 19 -5.03 1.90 3.50
C ASP A 19 -3.81 2.46 4.25
N VAL A 20 -3.85 3.76 4.51
CA VAL A 20 -2.86 4.47 5.31
C VAL A 20 -3.55 5.56 6.14
N GLU A 21 -3.10 5.72 7.39
CA GLU A 21 -3.46 6.84 8.24
C GLU A 21 -2.34 7.89 8.20
N LEU A 22 -2.73 9.14 7.93
CA LEU A 22 -1.84 10.28 7.86
C LEU A 22 -2.29 11.37 8.83
N SER A 23 -1.33 12.08 9.40
CA SER A 23 -1.56 13.28 10.18
C SER A 23 -0.54 14.37 9.84
N TRP A 24 -0.91 15.62 10.11
CA TRP A 24 -0.03 16.77 10.01
C TRP A 24 -0.42 17.80 11.06
N SER A 25 0.32 18.89 11.15
CA SER A 25 0.02 20.00 12.06
C SER A 25 -0.23 21.29 11.30
N LYS A 26 -0.93 22.25 11.93
CA LYS A 26 -1.15 23.57 11.34
C LYS A 26 0.18 24.32 11.22
N PRO A 27 0.46 25.00 10.09
CA PRO A 27 1.59 25.91 10.00
C PRO A 27 1.61 26.89 11.17
N MET A 28 2.80 27.23 11.70
CA MET A 28 2.94 28.14 12.83
C MET A 28 2.67 29.62 12.47
N ASP A 29 2.41 29.92 11.21
CA ASP A 29 2.14 31.26 10.72
C ASP A 29 0.79 31.78 11.26
N LYS A 30 0.82 32.98 11.83
CA LYS A 30 -0.34 33.67 12.40
C LYS A 30 -0.92 34.73 11.46
N GLU A 31 -0.25 35.03 10.36
CA GLU A 31 -0.70 36.03 9.37
C GLU A 31 -1.77 35.47 8.44
N HIS A 32 -1.79 34.15 8.22
CA HIS A 32 -2.72 33.48 7.34
C HIS A 32 -3.70 32.59 8.12
N ASP A 33 -4.99 32.77 7.86
CA ASP A 33 -6.02 31.88 8.37
C ASP A 33 -6.18 30.68 7.43
N ILE A 34 -5.68 29.52 7.88
CA ILE A 34 -5.81 28.25 7.16
C ILE A 34 -7.20 27.68 7.40
N ILE A 35 -7.93 27.47 6.31
CA ILE A 35 -9.30 26.94 6.34
C ILE A 35 -9.37 25.48 5.92
N GLU A 36 -8.43 25.00 5.10
CA GLU A 36 -8.39 23.64 4.58
C GLU A 36 -6.99 23.26 4.09
N TYR A 37 -6.81 21.96 3.88
CA TYR A 37 -5.62 21.35 3.32
C TYR A 37 -5.96 20.62 2.03
N GLN A 38 -5.11 20.80 1.02
CA GLN A 38 -5.14 20.03 -0.20
C GLN A 38 -4.19 18.85 -0.07
N VAL A 39 -4.71 17.64 -0.24
CA VAL A 39 -3.95 16.39 -0.18
C VAL A 39 -3.96 15.77 -1.57
N ILE A 40 -2.78 15.45 -2.11
CA ILE A 40 -2.59 14.82 -3.43
C ILE A 40 -1.75 13.56 -3.24
N ILE A 41 -2.24 12.42 -3.74
CA ILE A 41 -1.56 11.12 -3.63
C ILE A 41 -1.15 10.65 -5.02
N SER A 42 0.14 10.81 -5.34
CA SER A 42 0.71 10.28 -6.58
C SER A 42 0.85 8.76 -6.49
N GLY A 43 0.55 8.06 -7.59
CA GLY A 43 0.44 6.60 -7.63
C GLY A 43 -1.00 6.10 -7.49
N TYR A 44 -1.88 6.86 -6.82
CA TYR A 44 -3.32 6.61 -6.76
C TYR A 44 -4.13 7.59 -7.65
N ASN A 45 -3.49 8.69 -8.08
CA ASN A 45 -4.10 9.78 -8.87
C ASN A 45 -5.32 10.40 -8.18
N GLU A 46 -5.33 10.40 -6.85
CA GLU A 46 -6.40 11.00 -6.05
C GLU A 46 -5.97 12.32 -5.42
N GLN A 47 -6.96 13.18 -5.24
CA GLN A 47 -6.82 14.46 -4.58
C GLN A 47 -8.13 14.82 -3.86
N PHE A 48 -8.01 15.39 -2.67
CA PHE A 48 -9.15 15.91 -1.91
C PHE A 48 -8.76 17.14 -1.07
N LEU A 49 -9.78 17.82 -0.55
CA LEU A 49 -9.67 18.91 0.41
C LEU A 49 -10.24 18.46 1.74
N THR A 50 -9.58 18.83 2.84
CA THR A 50 -10.08 18.56 4.19
C THR A 50 -9.77 19.73 5.13
N PRO A 51 -10.69 20.13 6.02
CA PRO A 51 -10.38 21.09 7.09
C PRO A 51 -9.56 20.45 8.22
N ASP A 52 -9.55 19.11 8.29
CA ASP A 52 -8.87 18.36 9.33
C ASP A 52 -7.36 18.27 9.08
N THR A 53 -6.62 17.96 10.14
CA THR A 53 -5.17 17.76 10.06
C THR A 53 -4.78 16.28 10.02
N SER A 54 -5.71 15.44 9.56
CA SER A 54 -5.53 14.01 9.42
C SER A 54 -6.44 13.47 8.30
N ALA A 55 -6.04 12.36 7.70
CA ALA A 55 -6.84 11.65 6.73
C ALA A 55 -6.52 10.16 6.72
N ASN A 56 -7.55 9.33 6.55
CA ASN A 56 -7.38 7.93 6.17
C ASN A 56 -7.61 7.79 4.66
N ILE A 57 -6.68 7.15 3.98
CA ILE A 57 -6.73 6.91 2.54
C ILE A 57 -6.89 5.42 2.34
N SER A 58 -7.97 5.00 1.69
CA SER A 58 -8.32 3.59 1.48
C SER A 58 -8.24 3.16 0.01
N ASN A 59 -8.41 1.87 -0.27
CA ASN A 59 -8.41 1.26 -1.60
C ASN A 59 -7.07 1.41 -2.37
N LEU A 60 -5.97 1.46 -1.63
CA LEU A 60 -4.62 1.45 -2.19
C LEU A 60 -4.26 0.06 -2.73
N GLN A 61 -3.37 0.00 -3.71
CA GLN A 61 -2.79 -1.25 -4.18
C GLN A 61 -1.75 -1.75 -3.19
N THR A 62 -1.70 -3.06 -2.99
CA THR A 62 -0.76 -3.72 -2.07
C THR A 62 0.67 -3.63 -2.57
N TRP A 63 1.66 -3.65 -1.68
CA TRP A 63 3.07 -3.62 -2.03
C TRP A 63 3.49 -2.50 -3.00
N THR A 64 2.81 -1.35 -2.94
CA THR A 64 2.96 -0.25 -3.90
C THR A 64 3.43 1.01 -3.20
N GLU A 65 4.39 1.72 -3.81
CA GLU A 65 4.91 3.00 -3.30
C GLU A 65 3.99 4.15 -3.70
N TYR A 66 3.69 5.02 -2.72
CA TYR A 66 2.87 6.21 -2.86
C TYR A 66 3.61 7.44 -2.36
N THR A 67 3.30 8.58 -2.97
CA THR A 67 3.79 9.89 -2.56
C THR A 67 2.62 10.78 -2.20
N VAL A 68 2.59 11.27 -0.96
CA VAL A 68 1.58 12.22 -0.49
C VAL A 68 2.16 13.63 -0.45
N ASN A 69 1.41 14.59 -1.00
CA ASN A 69 1.69 16.01 -0.96
C ASN A 69 0.56 16.73 -0.23
N VAL A 70 0.90 17.52 0.79
CA VAL A 70 -0.06 18.31 1.57
C VAL A 70 0.27 19.79 1.43
N SER A 71 -0.70 20.59 0.99
CA SER A 71 -0.63 22.05 0.93
C SER A 71 -1.66 22.66 1.88
N SER A 72 -1.33 23.77 2.54
CA SER A 72 -2.30 24.55 3.30
C SER A 72 -2.96 25.61 2.41
N CYS A 73 -4.26 25.83 2.57
CA CYS A 73 -5.03 26.76 1.75
C CYS A 73 -5.74 27.81 2.62
N THR A 74 -5.69 29.06 2.16
CA THR A 74 -6.32 30.21 2.85
C THR A 74 -7.75 30.43 2.35
N ALA A 75 -8.51 31.32 3.01
CA ALA A 75 -9.89 31.66 2.62
C ALA A 75 -10.06 32.16 1.18
N LYS A 76 -8.98 32.58 0.51
CA LYS A 76 -8.97 32.94 -0.92
C LYS A 76 -8.75 31.74 -1.85
N ARG A 77 -8.69 30.51 -1.31
CA ARG A 77 -8.33 29.26 -1.99
C ARG A 77 -6.97 29.28 -2.69
N GLU A 78 -6.07 30.12 -2.20
CA GLU A 78 -4.67 30.15 -2.62
C GLU A 78 -3.92 29.14 -1.76
N CYS A 79 -3.70 27.94 -2.32
CA CYS A 79 -2.91 26.90 -1.66
C CYS A 79 -1.43 27.18 -1.81
N GLY A 80 -0.69 26.99 -0.73
CA GLY A 80 0.76 27.14 -0.71
C GLY A 80 1.52 26.00 -1.40
N PRO A 81 2.86 26.09 -1.38
CA PRO A 81 3.71 24.99 -1.78
C PRO A 81 3.43 23.74 -0.93
N PRO A 82 3.44 22.54 -1.53
CA PRO A 82 3.19 21.32 -0.78
C PRO A 82 4.40 20.89 0.05
N LYS A 83 4.12 20.08 1.07
CA LYS A 83 5.12 19.26 1.75
C LYS A 83 4.86 17.78 1.47
N THR A 84 5.93 17.04 1.25
CA THR A 84 5.87 15.67 0.72
C THR A 84 6.31 14.62 1.75
N SER A 85 5.61 13.48 1.76
CA SER A 85 6.05 12.23 2.38
C SER A 85 5.82 11.05 1.43
N ASN A 86 6.53 9.95 1.66
CA ASN A 86 6.38 8.71 0.89
C ASN A 86 6.10 7.57 1.85
N PHE A 87 5.34 6.58 1.38
CA PHE A 87 5.07 5.34 2.08
C PHE A 87 4.89 4.20 1.07
N LYS A 88 4.94 2.97 1.56
CA LYS A 88 4.69 1.77 0.76
C LYS A 88 3.71 0.90 1.52
N THR A 89 2.61 0.51 0.86
CA THR A 89 1.63 -0.41 1.45
C THR A 89 2.24 -1.78 1.72
N ASP A 90 1.65 -2.47 2.69
CA ASP A 90 2.12 -3.80 3.07
C ASP A 90 1.88 -4.83 1.96
N ALA A 91 2.65 -5.92 2.04
CA ALA A 91 2.46 -7.06 1.16
C ALA A 91 1.21 -7.85 1.56
N ASP A 92 0.53 -8.41 0.58
CA ASP A 92 -0.61 -9.32 0.76
C ASP A 92 -0.27 -10.71 0.22
N ALA A 93 -1.15 -11.67 0.46
CA ALA A 93 -1.02 -13.01 -0.09
C ALA A 93 -0.95 -12.98 -1.63
N PRO A 94 -0.06 -13.77 -2.24
CA PRO A 94 -0.11 -13.98 -3.68
C PRO A 94 -1.40 -14.71 -4.07
N SER A 95 -1.75 -14.69 -5.35
CA SER A 95 -2.82 -15.56 -5.88
C SER A 95 -2.39 -17.03 -5.91
N VAL A 96 -3.30 -17.90 -6.36
CA VAL A 96 -3.03 -19.33 -6.47
C VAL A 96 -1.92 -19.61 -7.50
N PRO A 97 -1.01 -20.57 -7.24
CA PRO A 97 -0.10 -21.07 -8.26
C PRO A 97 -0.87 -21.63 -9.46
N LEU A 98 -0.31 -21.49 -10.66
CA LEU A 98 -0.95 -21.89 -11.90
C LEU A 98 -0.43 -23.22 -12.41
N ASP A 99 -1.15 -23.83 -13.36
CA ASP A 99 -0.71 -25.01 -14.12
C ASP A 99 -0.21 -26.20 -13.28
N LEU A 100 -0.75 -26.39 -12.07
CA LEU A 100 -0.37 -27.51 -11.21
C LEU A 100 -0.68 -28.83 -11.91
N ASN A 101 0.36 -29.58 -12.25
CA ASN A 101 0.25 -30.86 -12.92
C ASN A 101 1.34 -31.82 -12.47
N TYR A 102 1.09 -33.12 -12.64
CA TYR A 102 2.12 -34.13 -12.48
C TYR A 102 2.82 -34.37 -13.83
N THR A 103 4.14 -34.53 -13.79
CA THR A 103 4.95 -34.80 -14.99
C THR A 103 5.34 -36.27 -15.07
N SER A 104 5.43 -36.98 -13.94
CA SER A 104 5.74 -38.40 -13.89
C SER A 104 5.31 -39.02 -12.56
N VAL A 105 4.97 -40.31 -12.59
CA VAL A 105 4.55 -41.07 -11.40
C VAL A 105 5.42 -42.31 -11.29
N GLY A 106 6.13 -42.42 -10.17
CA GLY A 106 6.82 -43.63 -9.75
C GLY A 106 6.01 -44.41 -8.71
N LYS A 107 6.55 -45.56 -8.27
CA LYS A 107 5.90 -46.38 -7.23
C LYS A 107 5.83 -45.69 -5.86
N THR A 108 6.78 -44.81 -5.57
CA THR A 108 6.95 -44.15 -4.25
C THR A 108 7.15 -42.64 -4.36
N TRP A 109 6.99 -42.05 -5.54
CA TRP A 109 7.21 -40.64 -5.79
C TRP A 109 6.31 -40.14 -6.91
N VAL A 110 5.99 -38.85 -6.89
CA VAL A 110 5.31 -38.14 -7.97
C VAL A 110 6.13 -36.89 -8.25
N ALA A 111 6.44 -36.63 -9.52
CA ALA A 111 7.03 -35.37 -9.95
C ALA A 111 5.91 -34.40 -10.30
N LEU A 112 5.95 -33.21 -9.71
CA LEU A 112 4.98 -32.15 -9.89
C LEU A 112 5.65 -30.94 -10.55
N ASN A 113 4.89 -30.20 -11.32
CA ASN A 113 5.27 -28.90 -11.86
C ASN A 113 4.09 -27.94 -11.72
N TRP A 114 4.38 -26.67 -11.48
CA TRP A 114 3.43 -25.59 -11.44
C TRP A 114 4.12 -24.30 -11.86
N SER A 115 3.33 -23.31 -12.25
CA SER A 115 3.75 -21.97 -12.61
C SER A 115 3.55 -21.00 -11.43
N HIS A 116 4.25 -19.87 -11.46
CA HIS A 116 4.05 -18.80 -10.48
C HIS A 116 2.62 -18.25 -10.52
N PRO A 117 2.12 -17.68 -9.40
CA PRO A 117 0.87 -16.93 -9.40
C PRO A 117 0.96 -15.70 -10.31
N ASP A 118 -0.17 -15.32 -10.91
CA ASP A 118 -0.26 -14.09 -11.74
C ASP A 118 -0.07 -12.82 -10.92
N THR A 119 -0.46 -12.84 -9.64
CA THR A 119 -0.35 -11.71 -8.72
C THR A 119 0.43 -12.12 -7.49
N LEU A 120 1.56 -11.48 -7.24
CA LEU A 120 2.39 -11.80 -6.07
C LEU A 120 2.02 -10.98 -4.83
N ASN A 121 1.47 -9.78 -5.02
CA ASN A 121 1.15 -8.80 -3.98
C ASN A 121 2.30 -8.54 -2.98
N GLY A 122 3.54 -8.80 -3.38
CA GLY A 122 4.70 -8.83 -2.50
C GLY A 122 5.81 -9.74 -3.01
N PRO A 123 6.91 -9.89 -2.25
CA PRO A 123 7.95 -10.86 -2.55
C PRO A 123 7.47 -12.30 -2.32
N LEU A 124 7.62 -13.18 -3.32
CA LEU A 124 7.31 -14.59 -3.16
C LEU A 124 8.46 -15.33 -2.48
N SER A 125 8.21 -15.90 -1.30
CA SER A 125 9.22 -16.67 -0.56
C SER A 125 9.30 -18.14 -0.99
N GLY A 126 8.21 -18.70 -1.51
CA GLY A 126 8.12 -20.11 -1.88
C GLY A 126 6.70 -20.63 -1.95
N PHE A 127 6.57 -21.96 -2.04
CA PHE A 127 5.29 -22.67 -2.13
C PHE A 127 5.16 -23.69 -0.99
N ASN A 128 3.93 -23.86 -0.49
CA ASN A 128 3.59 -24.96 0.41
C ASN A 128 2.87 -26.05 -0.38
N VAL A 129 3.48 -27.23 -0.45
CA VAL A 129 2.97 -28.38 -1.19
C VAL A 129 2.48 -29.42 -0.19
N SER A 130 1.18 -29.68 -0.15
CA SER A 130 0.58 -30.71 0.70
C SER A 130 0.00 -31.86 -0.12
N TRP A 131 0.15 -33.10 0.36
CA TRP A 131 -0.41 -34.29 -0.26
C TRP A 131 -1.04 -35.22 0.78
N THR A 132 -2.10 -35.91 0.37
CA THR A 132 -2.89 -36.79 1.23
C THR A 132 -3.12 -38.16 0.58
N ASN A 133 -3.14 -39.21 1.39
CA ASN A 133 -3.71 -40.51 1.05
C ASN A 133 -4.85 -40.80 2.06
N SER A 134 -5.67 -41.81 1.80
CA SER A 134 -6.74 -42.33 2.66
C SER A 134 -6.41 -42.47 4.16
N SER A 135 -5.13 -42.53 4.55
CA SER A 135 -4.69 -42.70 5.94
C SER A 135 -3.70 -41.64 6.45
N PHE A 136 -3.24 -40.69 5.62
CA PHE A 136 -2.22 -39.72 6.04
C PHE A 136 -2.25 -38.41 5.24
N THR A 137 -1.77 -37.34 5.89
CA THR A 137 -1.53 -36.02 5.28
C THR A 137 -0.08 -35.63 5.54
N SER A 138 0.59 -35.07 4.53
CA SER A 138 1.96 -34.57 4.62
C SER A 138 2.09 -33.26 3.86
N SER A 139 3.09 -32.45 4.18
CA SER A 139 3.39 -31.20 3.49
C SER A 139 4.91 -30.93 3.42
N ALA A 140 5.33 -30.15 2.43
CA ALA A 140 6.69 -29.67 2.26
C ALA A 140 6.69 -28.22 1.77
N LEU A 141 7.72 -27.48 2.15
CA LEU A 141 7.96 -26.13 1.65
C LEU A 141 8.99 -26.20 0.52
N THR A 142 8.73 -25.50 -0.58
CA THR A 142 9.70 -25.29 -1.66
C THR A 142 10.04 -23.81 -1.72
N THR A 143 11.30 -23.46 -1.96
CA THR A 143 11.70 -22.07 -2.19
C THR A 143 11.44 -21.70 -3.64
N SER A 144 11.09 -20.43 -3.87
CA SER A 144 11.02 -19.86 -5.22
C SER A 144 12.42 -19.57 -5.79
#